data_AF-A0A091NBE2-F1
#
_entry.id   AF-A0A091NBE2-F1
#
_cell.length_a   1.000
_cell.length_b   1.000
_cell.length_c   1.000
_cell.angle_alpha   90.00
_cell.angle_beta   90.00
_cell.angle_gamma   90.00
#
_symmetry.space_group_name_H-M   'P 1'
#
loop_
_entity.id
_entity.type
_entity.pdbx_description
1 polymer ?
#
loop_
_entity_poly.entity_id
_entity_poly.type
_entity_poly.pdbx_seq_one_letter_code
_entity_poly.pdbx_strand_id
1 'polypeptide(L)'
;EMWEKAIQLSKELADMYENKIFDYEGLGNLLKKRATFYENIMKAMRPQPEYFAVGYYGQGFPSFLRNKMFIYRGKEYERREDFNLKLLTQFPGAEKMTSTAPPGEDIKASPKQFVQCFLVKPVMNLPPNYKDKPVPEQILNYYRANEVQQFTHSRPVRKGEKDPDNEFANSFLNEGLNVYSVILMKVYCVYHLPQEEISPLENAIEMMEVTNEKITNIVQQHIWDRSLPVHPLSMLLNGIVDPAVMGGYTNYEKAFFTEKYLQEHPEDQDKIELLKQQIAIQMPLLAEGIRIHGEKLTEQLKPLHDRLTSCFRELKKKVEKQYGVITLPPSLTERKPSRSGSVVLPYIMSSTLRRLSVTSVASSVVSTSSTSSDSTSSRPGSDGSILEPLLERRTSASSRPEDVPMKEDGDNRISKGKRKEWSISKSQVIVERE
;
A
#
# COMPACT_ATOMS: atom_id res chain seq x y z
N GLU A 1 0.67 -13.79 -8.22
CA GLU A 1 -0.70 -14.30 -8.51
C GLU A 1 -1.75 -13.20 -8.35
N MET A 2 -3.03 -13.44 -8.70
CA MET A 2 -4.11 -12.43 -8.76
C MET A 2 -5.43 -12.94 -8.14
N TRP A 3 -5.39 -13.37 -6.88
CA TRP A 3 -6.54 -14.03 -6.23
C TRP A 3 -7.72 -13.09 -5.95
N GLU A 4 -7.45 -11.81 -5.69
CA GLU A 4 -8.45 -10.77 -5.48
C GLU A 4 -9.42 -10.67 -6.69
N LYS A 5 -8.88 -10.68 -7.92
CA LYS A 5 -9.67 -10.67 -9.16
C LYS A 5 -10.38 -12.00 -9.40
N ALA A 6 -9.73 -13.11 -9.05
CA ALA A 6 -10.35 -14.44 -9.15
C ALA A 6 -11.55 -14.58 -8.19
N ILE A 7 -11.49 -13.95 -7.01
CA ILE A 7 -12.61 -13.84 -6.05
C ILE A 7 -13.74 -12.97 -6.61
N GLN A 8 -13.43 -11.86 -7.28
CA GLN A 8 -14.46 -11.02 -7.93
C GLN A 8 -15.23 -11.81 -8.99
N LEU A 9 -14.55 -12.38 -9.98
CA LEU A 9 -15.18 -13.19 -11.04
C LEU A 9 -15.93 -14.41 -10.47
N SER A 10 -15.43 -14.98 -9.36
CA SER A 10 -16.08 -16.07 -8.63
C SER A 10 -17.32 -15.64 -7.82
N LYS A 11 -17.58 -14.34 -7.64
CA LYS A 11 -18.88 -13.83 -7.14
C LYS A 11 -19.88 -13.66 -8.29
N GLU A 12 -19.43 -13.08 -9.40
CA GLU A 12 -20.24 -12.87 -10.61
C GLU A 12 -20.75 -14.22 -11.19
N LEU A 13 -19.87 -15.24 -11.23
CA LEU A 13 -20.26 -16.59 -11.63
C LEU A 13 -21.14 -17.31 -10.61
N ALA A 14 -20.99 -17.01 -9.31
CA ALA A 14 -21.85 -17.60 -8.28
C ALA A 14 -23.30 -17.12 -8.39
N ASP A 15 -23.52 -15.82 -8.64
CA ASP A 15 -24.87 -15.27 -8.94
C ASP A 15 -25.51 -15.95 -10.16
N MET A 16 -24.72 -16.23 -11.21
CA MET A 16 -25.22 -16.96 -12.38
C MET A 16 -25.66 -18.39 -12.02
N TYR A 17 -24.83 -19.12 -11.27
CA TYR A 17 -25.12 -20.50 -10.86
C TYR A 17 -26.29 -20.59 -9.86
N GLU A 18 -26.41 -19.63 -8.94
CA GLU A 18 -27.44 -19.61 -7.90
C GLU A 18 -28.80 -19.11 -8.42
N ASN A 19 -28.82 -18.01 -9.18
CA ASN A 19 -30.04 -17.26 -9.51
C ASN A 19 -30.52 -17.39 -10.97
N LYS A 20 -29.72 -17.98 -11.88
CA LYS A 20 -30.02 -17.97 -13.33
C LYS A 20 -30.05 -19.35 -13.98
N ILE A 21 -29.13 -20.25 -13.60
CA ILE A 21 -29.08 -21.62 -14.15
C ILE A 21 -29.28 -22.73 -13.10
N PHE A 22 -29.30 -22.39 -11.81
CA PHE A 22 -29.54 -23.31 -10.69
C PHE A 22 -28.56 -24.51 -10.62
N ASP A 23 -27.33 -24.31 -11.08
CA ASP A 23 -26.24 -25.30 -11.02
C ASP A 23 -25.59 -25.29 -9.62
N TYR A 24 -26.22 -25.97 -8.68
CA TYR A 24 -25.72 -26.06 -7.31
C TYR A 24 -24.48 -26.94 -7.14
N GLU A 25 -24.17 -27.84 -8.09
CA GLU A 25 -22.92 -28.61 -8.06
C GLU A 25 -21.73 -27.76 -8.52
N GLY A 26 -21.89 -27.03 -9.64
CA GLY A 26 -20.96 -26.00 -10.09
C GLY A 26 -20.75 -24.93 -9.03
N LEU A 27 -21.82 -24.45 -8.38
CA LEU A 27 -21.74 -23.52 -7.25
C LEU A 27 -20.95 -24.10 -6.08
N GLY A 28 -21.25 -25.33 -5.64
CA GLY A 28 -20.54 -25.98 -4.54
C GLY A 28 -19.04 -26.11 -4.80
N ASN A 29 -18.64 -26.41 -6.04
CA ASN A 29 -17.24 -26.50 -6.43
C ASN A 29 -16.58 -25.11 -6.61
N LEU A 30 -17.32 -24.12 -7.11
CA LEU A 30 -16.88 -22.73 -7.20
C LEU A 30 -16.63 -22.12 -5.81
N LEU A 31 -17.49 -22.40 -4.83
CA LEU A 31 -17.36 -21.93 -3.44
C LEU A 31 -16.10 -22.51 -2.76
N LYS A 32 -15.82 -23.81 -2.93
CA LYS A 32 -14.58 -24.45 -2.47
C LYS A 32 -13.34 -23.75 -3.07
N LYS A 33 -13.37 -23.46 -4.38
CA LYS A 33 -12.29 -22.75 -5.08
C LYS A 33 -12.15 -21.28 -4.63
N ARG A 34 -13.25 -20.62 -4.26
CA ARG A 34 -13.23 -19.27 -3.67
C ARG A 34 -12.62 -19.27 -2.27
N ALA A 35 -12.84 -20.31 -1.48
CA ALA A 35 -12.22 -20.47 -0.17
C ALA A 35 -10.68 -20.59 -0.25
N THR A 36 -10.14 -21.38 -1.18
CA THR A 36 -8.68 -21.48 -1.34
C THR A 36 -8.04 -20.18 -1.84
N PHE A 37 -8.76 -19.35 -2.61
CA PHE A 37 -8.27 -18.00 -2.93
C PHE A 37 -8.15 -17.09 -1.70
N TYR A 38 -9.11 -17.14 -0.77
CA TYR A 38 -9.01 -16.38 0.50
C TYR A 38 -7.86 -16.90 1.37
N GLU A 39 -7.68 -18.21 1.46
CA GLU A 39 -6.58 -18.82 2.20
C GLU A 39 -5.21 -18.44 1.61
N ASN A 40 -5.07 -18.52 0.29
CA ASN A 40 -3.84 -18.14 -0.40
C ASN A 40 -3.50 -16.66 -0.20
N ILE A 41 -4.48 -15.75 -0.27
CA ILE A 41 -4.27 -14.33 0.07
C ILE A 41 -3.63 -14.21 1.45
N MET A 42 -4.17 -14.89 2.46
CA MET A 42 -3.73 -14.75 3.85
C MET A 42 -2.43 -15.50 4.19
N LYS A 43 -2.09 -16.60 3.50
CA LYS A 43 -0.98 -17.50 3.88
C LYS A 43 0.18 -17.56 2.89
N ALA A 44 -0.06 -17.33 1.59
CA ALA A 44 0.98 -17.50 0.58
C ALA A 44 1.88 -16.25 0.48
N MET A 45 3.18 -16.47 0.34
CA MET A 45 4.13 -15.39 0.08
C MET A 45 3.97 -14.91 -1.37
N ARG A 46 3.79 -13.61 -1.55
CA ARG A 46 3.57 -12.96 -2.85
C ARG A 46 4.73 -12.00 -3.16
N PRO A 47 5.55 -12.25 -4.19
CA PRO A 47 6.62 -11.32 -4.58
C PRO A 47 6.04 -9.98 -5.02
N GLN A 48 6.59 -8.89 -4.48
CA GLN A 48 6.20 -7.54 -4.91
C GLN A 48 6.88 -7.21 -6.25
N PRO A 49 6.13 -6.71 -7.25
CA PRO A 49 6.70 -6.31 -8.54
C PRO A 49 7.42 -4.95 -8.42
N GLU A 50 8.63 -4.87 -8.97
CA GLU A 50 9.26 -3.57 -9.27
C GLU A 50 8.54 -2.90 -10.46
N TYR A 51 8.59 -1.57 -10.48
CA TYR A 51 8.02 -0.74 -11.54
C TYR A 51 9.10 0.19 -12.10
N PHE A 52 9.23 0.22 -13.42
CA PHE A 52 10.25 0.98 -14.13
C PHE A 52 9.60 2.04 -15.01
N ALA A 53 9.96 3.31 -14.82
CA ALA A 53 9.71 4.33 -15.82
C ALA A 53 10.75 4.20 -16.94
N VAL A 54 10.30 4.29 -18.19
CA VAL A 54 11.14 4.26 -19.38
C VAL A 54 10.76 5.40 -20.31
N GLY A 55 11.68 6.36 -20.48
CA GLY A 55 11.56 7.46 -21.43
C GLY A 55 12.33 7.16 -22.72
N TYR A 56 11.68 7.32 -23.86
CA TYR A 56 12.26 7.13 -25.20
C TYR A 56 12.38 8.49 -25.90
N TYR A 57 13.59 9.02 -26.02
CA TYR A 57 13.82 10.39 -26.48
C TYR A 57 14.69 10.47 -27.74
N GLY A 58 14.49 11.53 -28.51
CA GLY A 58 15.14 11.76 -29.80
C GLY A 58 14.31 11.25 -30.98
N GLN A 59 14.50 11.89 -32.13
CA GLN A 59 13.74 11.66 -33.36
C GLN A 59 14.04 10.28 -33.99
N GLY A 60 15.11 9.60 -33.58
CA GLY A 60 15.43 8.25 -34.02
C GLY A 60 14.42 7.17 -33.59
N PHE A 61 13.50 7.47 -32.66
CA PHE A 61 12.42 6.56 -32.29
C PHE A 61 11.19 6.65 -33.21
N PRO A 62 10.44 5.54 -33.40
CA PRO A 62 9.11 5.56 -34.00
C PRO A 62 8.15 6.50 -33.26
N SER A 63 7.21 7.13 -33.98
CA SER A 63 6.28 8.15 -33.46
C SER A 63 5.42 7.69 -32.27
N PHE A 64 5.20 6.38 -32.10
CA PHE A 64 4.47 5.86 -30.94
C PHE A 64 5.29 5.87 -29.64
N LEU A 65 6.62 5.76 -29.71
CA LEU A 65 7.54 5.88 -28.55
C LEU A 65 8.16 7.28 -28.40
N ARG A 66 8.41 7.97 -29.52
CA ARG A 66 9.19 9.21 -29.59
C ARG A 66 8.73 10.27 -28.58
N ASN A 67 9.68 10.71 -27.75
CA ASN A 67 9.55 11.73 -26.71
C ASN A 67 8.40 11.45 -25.72
N LYS A 68 8.17 10.17 -25.41
CA LYS A 68 7.17 9.70 -24.44
C LYS A 68 7.81 8.83 -23.36
N MET A 69 7.12 8.76 -22.22
CA MET A 69 7.48 7.90 -21.11
C MET A 69 6.38 6.86 -20.83
N PHE A 70 6.82 5.68 -20.41
CA PHE A 70 5.94 4.54 -20.12
C PHE A 70 6.31 3.92 -18.77
N ILE A 71 5.33 3.45 -18.00
CA ILE A 71 5.59 2.56 -16.86
C ILE A 71 5.54 1.10 -17.34
N TYR A 72 6.60 0.37 -17.05
CA TYR A 72 6.69 -1.08 -17.19
C TYR A 72 6.54 -1.74 -15.82
N ARG A 73 5.64 -2.73 -15.71
CA ARG A 73 5.59 -3.62 -14.55
C ARG A 73 6.58 -4.77 -14.74
N GLY A 74 7.55 -4.88 -13.84
CA GLY A 74 8.52 -5.96 -13.83
C GLY A 74 7.89 -7.35 -13.69
N LYS A 75 8.64 -8.37 -14.11
CA LYS A 75 8.38 -9.77 -13.75
C LYS A 75 8.74 -10.02 -12.28
N GLU A 76 8.34 -11.17 -11.75
CA GLU A 76 8.68 -11.59 -10.39
C GLU A 76 10.21 -11.66 -10.23
N TYR A 77 10.74 -10.96 -9.23
CA TYR A 77 12.17 -10.78 -8.93
C TYR A 77 13.03 -10.13 -10.05
N GLU A 78 12.42 -9.55 -11.09
CA GLU A 78 13.16 -8.86 -12.15
C GLU A 78 13.64 -7.50 -11.65
N ARG A 79 14.97 -7.30 -11.59
CA ARG A 79 15.59 -6.05 -11.15
C ARG A 79 15.75 -5.06 -12.30
N ARG A 80 15.88 -3.79 -11.94
CA ARG A 80 16.18 -2.67 -12.85
C ARG A 80 17.35 -2.96 -13.81
N GLU A 81 18.41 -3.62 -13.34
CA GLU A 81 19.61 -3.94 -14.13
C GLU A 81 19.31 -4.95 -15.24
N ASP A 82 18.64 -6.06 -14.89
CA ASP A 82 18.21 -7.09 -15.84
C ASP A 82 17.21 -6.54 -16.86
N PHE A 83 16.30 -5.67 -16.40
CA PHE A 83 15.34 -4.98 -17.23
C PHE A 83 16.02 -4.02 -18.21
N ASN A 84 17.01 -3.24 -17.76
CA ASN A 84 17.81 -2.36 -18.62
C ASN A 84 18.54 -3.13 -19.73
N LEU A 85 19.15 -4.28 -19.39
CA LEU A 85 19.85 -5.11 -20.38
C LEU A 85 18.91 -5.63 -21.47
N LYS A 86 17.72 -6.13 -21.08
CA LYS A 86 16.68 -6.60 -22.00
C LYS A 86 16.14 -5.46 -22.89
N LEU A 87 15.99 -4.26 -22.32
CA LEU A 87 15.52 -3.07 -23.01
C LEU A 87 16.54 -2.58 -24.06
N LEU A 88 17.82 -2.47 -23.71
CA LEU A 88 18.88 -2.06 -24.65
C LEU A 88 19.13 -3.11 -25.73
N THR A 89 18.90 -4.40 -25.44
CA THR A 89 18.93 -5.47 -26.46
C THR A 89 17.84 -5.30 -27.53
N GLN A 90 16.69 -4.67 -27.19
CA GLN A 90 15.63 -4.34 -28.16
C GLN A 90 15.94 -3.08 -28.97
N PHE A 91 16.83 -2.21 -28.49
CA PHE A 91 17.24 -0.97 -29.15
C PHE A 91 18.78 -0.82 -29.16
N PRO A 92 19.52 -1.62 -29.94
CA PRO A 92 20.99 -1.65 -29.88
C PRO A 92 21.70 -0.34 -30.25
N GLY A 93 21.00 0.58 -30.94
CA GLY A 93 21.48 1.92 -31.29
C GLY A 93 21.11 3.01 -30.27
N ALA A 94 20.50 2.66 -29.13
CA ALA A 94 20.05 3.63 -28.14
C ALA A 94 21.08 3.90 -27.04
N GLU A 95 21.35 5.19 -26.81
CA GLU A 95 22.28 5.68 -25.80
C GLU A 95 21.57 5.73 -24.43
N LYS A 96 22.12 5.07 -23.40
CA LYS A 96 21.52 5.04 -22.06
C LYS A 96 21.78 6.34 -21.31
N MET A 97 20.71 7.06 -20.95
CA MET A 97 20.80 8.27 -20.12
C MET A 97 21.16 7.92 -18.66
N THR A 98 21.99 8.77 -18.05
CA THR A 98 22.43 8.65 -16.65
C THR A 98 21.54 9.43 -15.68
N SER A 99 20.99 10.57 -16.10
CA SER A 99 20.08 11.39 -15.31
C SER A 99 18.64 10.86 -15.33
N THR A 100 17.92 10.99 -14.22
CA THR A 100 16.47 10.72 -14.13
C THR A 100 15.61 11.97 -14.36
N ALA A 101 16.19 13.17 -14.39
CA ALA A 101 15.45 14.39 -14.67
C ALA A 101 14.95 14.43 -16.14
N PRO A 102 13.84 15.13 -16.45
CA PRO A 102 13.36 15.27 -17.81
C PRO A 102 14.42 15.85 -18.77
N PRO A 103 14.58 15.32 -20.00
CA PRO A 103 15.56 15.83 -20.96
C PRO A 103 15.21 17.22 -21.50
N GLY A 104 16.25 17.93 -21.93
CA GLY A 104 16.13 19.16 -22.71
C GLY A 104 15.62 18.92 -24.14
N GLU A 105 15.28 20.01 -24.83
CA GLU A 105 14.80 19.96 -26.21
C GLU A 105 15.89 19.54 -27.20
N ASP A 106 17.17 19.72 -26.86
CA ASP A 106 18.33 19.23 -27.60
C ASP A 106 18.32 17.70 -27.75
N ILE A 107 18.09 16.97 -26.65
CA ILE A 107 17.97 15.51 -26.64
C ILE A 107 16.70 15.07 -27.38
N LYS A 108 15.58 15.79 -27.20
CA LYS A 108 14.29 15.49 -27.85
C LYS A 108 14.29 15.75 -29.37
N ALA A 109 15.04 16.73 -29.85
CA ALA A 109 15.16 17.09 -31.26
C ALA A 109 16.28 16.33 -32.00
N SER A 110 17.28 15.83 -31.27
CA SER A 110 18.39 15.05 -31.84
C SER A 110 17.92 13.84 -32.66
N PRO A 111 18.58 13.50 -33.80
CA PRO A 111 18.25 12.33 -34.62
C PRO A 111 18.62 10.98 -33.99
N LYS A 112 19.37 10.99 -32.88
CA LYS A 112 19.74 9.78 -32.12
C LYS A 112 18.54 9.15 -31.40
N GLN A 113 18.79 8.00 -30.78
CA GLN A 113 17.90 7.35 -29.81
C GLN A 113 18.53 7.45 -28.41
N PHE A 114 17.78 7.96 -27.43
CA PHE A 114 18.19 8.00 -26.02
C PHE A 114 17.16 7.30 -25.14
N VAL A 115 17.62 6.43 -24.24
CA VAL A 115 16.76 5.67 -23.30
C VAL A 115 17.07 6.07 -21.87
N GLN A 116 16.06 6.61 -21.20
CA GLN A 116 16.06 6.87 -19.76
C GLN A 116 15.32 5.73 -19.06
N CYS A 117 15.88 5.17 -17.98
CA CYS A 117 15.20 4.14 -17.21
C CYS A 117 15.52 4.21 -15.72
N PHE A 118 14.48 4.33 -14.88
CA PHE A 118 14.60 4.43 -13.42
C PHE A 118 13.45 3.73 -12.68
N LEU A 119 13.67 3.45 -11.40
CA LEU A 119 12.67 2.88 -10.50
C LEU A 119 11.66 3.95 -10.08
N VAL A 120 10.39 3.55 -10.01
CA VAL A 120 9.29 4.36 -9.48
C VAL A 120 8.55 3.60 -8.38
N LYS A 121 8.14 4.31 -7.33
CA LYS A 121 7.31 3.74 -6.26
C LYS A 121 5.84 3.75 -6.71
N PRO A 122 5.10 2.63 -6.65
CA PRO A 122 3.66 2.63 -6.84
C PRO A 122 2.96 3.34 -5.67
N VAL A 123 1.96 4.18 -5.96
CA VAL A 123 1.10 4.80 -4.93
C VAL A 123 -0.09 3.90 -4.67
N MET A 124 -0.27 3.46 -3.42
CA MET A 124 -1.35 2.55 -3.02
C MET A 124 -2.72 3.22 -3.19
N ASN A 125 -3.54 2.70 -4.11
CA ASN A 125 -4.94 3.09 -4.26
C ASN A 125 -5.83 2.04 -3.58
N LEU A 126 -6.46 2.39 -2.45
CA LEU A 126 -7.35 1.49 -1.72
C LEU A 126 -8.80 1.61 -2.23
N PRO A 127 -9.44 0.50 -2.65
CA PRO A 127 -10.86 0.50 -2.99
C PRO A 127 -11.73 1.13 -1.87
N PRO A 128 -12.76 1.94 -2.20
CA PRO A 128 -13.53 2.70 -1.20
C PRO A 128 -14.15 1.86 -0.08
N ASN A 129 -14.47 0.59 -0.36
CA ASN A 129 -15.00 -0.36 0.62
C ASN A 129 -13.99 -0.77 1.72
N TYR A 130 -12.71 -0.46 1.57
CA TYR A 130 -11.64 -0.65 2.57
C TYR A 130 -11.25 0.64 3.30
N LYS A 131 -11.70 1.81 2.84
CA LYS A 131 -11.35 3.09 3.46
C LYS A 131 -11.83 3.12 4.91
N ASP A 132 -10.99 3.67 5.80
CA ASP A 132 -11.24 3.87 7.22
C ASP A 132 -11.56 2.57 8.02
N LYS A 133 -11.25 1.39 7.46
CA LYS A 133 -11.45 0.09 8.10
C LYS A 133 -10.15 -0.53 8.61
N PRO A 134 -10.22 -1.39 9.65
CA PRO A 134 -9.08 -2.18 10.13
C PRO A 134 -8.75 -3.30 9.14
N VAL A 135 -7.95 -3.01 8.11
CA VAL A 135 -7.56 -3.97 7.07
C VAL A 135 -6.22 -4.65 7.39
N PRO A 136 -6.10 -5.99 7.30
CA PRO A 136 -4.84 -6.71 7.50
C PRO A 136 -3.75 -6.35 6.48
N GLU A 137 -2.49 -6.32 6.94
CA GLU A 137 -1.33 -5.99 6.09
C GLU A 137 -1.24 -6.86 4.84
N GLN A 138 -1.51 -8.16 4.98
CA GLN A 138 -1.39 -9.13 3.89
C GLN A 138 -2.40 -8.90 2.74
N ILE A 139 -3.50 -8.18 3.00
CA ILE A 139 -4.43 -7.69 1.97
C ILE A 139 -3.91 -6.37 1.38
N LEU A 140 -3.46 -5.43 2.22
CA LEU A 140 -2.89 -4.15 1.79
C LEU A 140 -1.65 -4.34 0.90
N ASN A 141 -0.85 -5.37 1.16
CA ASN A 141 0.29 -5.80 0.35
C ASN A 141 -0.07 -6.05 -1.12
N TYR A 142 -1.31 -6.43 -1.44
CA TYR A 142 -1.75 -6.46 -2.84
C TYR A 142 -1.85 -5.04 -3.41
N TYR A 143 -2.69 -4.19 -2.81
CA TYR A 143 -3.00 -2.84 -3.28
C TYR A 143 -1.82 -1.86 -3.26
N ARG A 144 -0.78 -2.14 -2.46
CA ARG A 144 0.49 -1.39 -2.48
C ARG A 144 1.19 -1.42 -3.86
N ALA A 145 1.05 -2.50 -4.64
CA ALA A 145 1.75 -2.68 -5.92
C ALA A 145 0.88 -3.33 -7.01
N ASN A 146 -0.44 -3.33 -6.84
CA ASN A 146 -1.41 -3.85 -7.80
C ASN A 146 -2.62 -2.90 -7.84
N GLU A 147 -3.26 -2.78 -9.01
CA GLU A 147 -4.39 -1.85 -9.25
C GLU A 147 -4.07 -0.36 -9.09
N VAL A 148 -2.78 -0.05 -8.96
CA VAL A 148 -2.21 1.30 -8.92
C VAL A 148 -2.20 1.97 -10.29
N GLN A 149 -2.49 3.28 -10.31
CA GLN A 149 -2.51 4.13 -11.52
C GLN A 149 -1.59 5.37 -11.38
N GLN A 150 -1.00 5.57 -10.21
CA GLN A 150 -0.11 6.67 -9.91
C GLN A 150 1.21 6.12 -9.36
N PHE A 151 2.30 6.77 -9.71
CA PHE A 151 3.65 6.40 -9.31
C PHE A 151 4.42 7.66 -8.91
N THR A 152 5.38 7.54 -8.00
CA THR A 152 6.26 8.64 -7.60
C THR A 152 7.73 8.30 -7.87
N HIS A 153 8.48 9.30 -8.34
CA HIS A 153 9.93 9.26 -8.41
C HIS A 153 10.52 10.39 -7.57
N SER A 154 11.12 10.03 -6.43
CA SER A 154 11.83 10.96 -5.55
C SER A 154 13.29 11.07 -5.97
N ARG A 155 13.78 12.28 -6.26
CA ARG A 155 15.21 12.54 -6.49
C ARG A 155 15.73 13.66 -5.58
N PRO A 156 16.90 13.50 -4.92
CA PRO A 156 17.48 14.55 -4.11
C PRO A 156 17.89 15.74 -4.99
N VAL A 157 17.60 16.95 -4.52
CA VAL A 157 17.99 18.21 -5.16
C VAL A 157 18.71 19.07 -4.14
N ARG A 158 19.98 19.38 -4.42
CA ARG A 158 20.78 20.26 -3.56
C ARG A 158 20.44 21.72 -3.85
N LYS A 159 20.12 22.47 -2.78
CA LYS A 159 19.98 23.92 -2.77
C LYS A 159 20.85 24.48 -1.64
N GLY A 160 21.49 25.62 -1.86
CA GLY A 160 22.40 26.23 -0.88
C GLY A 160 23.80 25.58 -0.85
N GLU A 161 24.61 26.01 0.12
CA GLU A 161 25.95 25.49 0.36
C GLU A 161 25.92 24.10 1.02
N LYS A 162 27.01 23.33 0.85
CA LYS A 162 27.13 22.02 1.50
C LYS A 162 27.54 22.19 2.97
N ASP A 163 26.60 22.00 3.89
CA ASP A 163 26.93 21.62 5.27
C ASP A 163 27.69 20.27 5.27
N PRO A 164 28.95 20.20 5.75
CA PRO A 164 29.70 18.96 5.83
C PRO A 164 29.18 17.99 6.90
N ASP A 165 28.56 18.51 7.96
CA ASP A 165 28.16 17.78 9.17
C ASP A 165 26.68 17.34 9.15
N ASN A 166 25.87 17.85 8.19
CA ASN A 166 24.45 17.52 8.09
C ASN A 166 23.94 17.25 6.66
N GLU A 167 24.13 16.01 6.19
CA GLU A 167 23.61 15.55 4.88
C GLU A 167 22.06 15.47 4.81
N PHE A 168 21.33 15.74 5.88
CA PHE A 168 19.86 15.65 5.93
C PHE A 168 19.15 16.97 5.55
N ALA A 169 19.90 18.06 5.33
CA ALA A 169 19.36 19.35 4.88
C ALA A 169 19.08 19.43 3.35
N ASN A 170 19.20 18.33 2.60
CA ASN A 170 18.95 18.31 1.15
C ASN A 170 17.43 18.21 0.85
N SER A 171 16.90 19.09 -0.01
CA SER A 171 15.53 18.98 -0.54
C SER A 171 15.35 17.74 -1.41
N PHE A 172 14.10 17.30 -1.59
CA PHE A 172 13.75 16.25 -2.54
C PHE A 172 12.71 16.78 -3.54
N LEU A 173 12.92 16.51 -4.82
CA LEU A 173 11.88 16.73 -5.82
C LEU A 173 11.15 15.40 -6.05
N ASN A 174 9.86 15.40 -5.77
CA ASN A 174 8.96 14.30 -6.05
C ASN A 174 8.27 14.55 -7.40
N GLU A 175 8.61 13.72 -8.38
CA GLU A 175 7.98 13.74 -9.68
C GLU A 175 6.80 12.76 -9.66
N GLY A 176 5.58 13.29 -9.62
CA GLY A 176 4.36 12.51 -9.73
C GLY A 176 4.11 12.06 -11.16
N LEU A 177 3.81 10.78 -11.35
CA LEU A 177 3.63 10.15 -12.66
C LEU A 177 2.28 9.45 -12.73
N ASN A 178 1.33 10.03 -13.46
CA ASN A 178 0.02 9.43 -13.68
C ASN A 178 0.01 8.56 -14.94
N VAL A 179 -0.60 7.38 -14.82
CA VAL A 179 -0.87 6.44 -15.90
C VAL A 179 -2.32 6.55 -16.35
N TYR A 180 -2.55 6.47 -17.66
CA TYR A 180 -3.88 6.43 -18.26
C TYR A 180 -3.89 5.44 -19.45
N SER A 181 -4.95 4.63 -19.56
CA SER A 181 -5.04 3.42 -20.42
C SER A 181 -4.01 2.33 -20.07
N VAL A 182 -4.33 1.04 -19.85
CA VAL A 182 -5.39 0.15 -20.38
C VAL A 182 -5.16 -0.32 -21.82
N ILE A 183 -3.95 -0.86 -22.04
CA ILE A 183 -3.72 -1.93 -23.03
C ILE A 183 -3.67 -3.27 -22.26
N LEU A 184 -3.97 -4.39 -22.91
CA LEU A 184 -3.88 -5.76 -22.34
C LEU A 184 -2.45 -6.24 -21.98
N MET A 185 -1.48 -5.33 -21.89
CA MET A 185 -0.06 -5.62 -21.71
C MET A 185 0.52 -4.88 -20.49
N LYS A 186 1.69 -5.30 -20.01
CA LYS A 186 2.35 -4.79 -18.78
C LYS A 186 2.99 -3.40 -18.93
N VAL A 187 2.47 -2.57 -19.85
CA VAL A 187 3.07 -1.30 -20.29
C VAL A 187 1.97 -0.24 -20.33
N TYR A 188 2.25 0.94 -19.77
CA TYR A 188 1.28 2.02 -19.59
C TYR A 188 1.84 3.36 -20.04
N CYS A 189 1.04 4.19 -20.72
CA CYS A 189 1.43 5.54 -21.11
C CYS A 189 1.44 6.49 -19.90
N VAL A 190 2.44 7.35 -19.80
CA VAL A 190 2.62 8.28 -18.66
C VAL A 190 2.44 9.72 -19.08
N TYR A 191 1.70 10.48 -18.26
CA TYR A 191 1.70 11.93 -18.28
C TYR A 191 2.28 12.41 -16.94
N HIS A 192 3.21 13.35 -17.01
CA HIS A 192 3.81 13.95 -15.81
C HIS A 192 2.76 14.79 -15.08
N LEU A 193 2.67 14.65 -13.77
CA LEU A 193 2.08 15.65 -12.91
C LEU A 193 3.07 16.82 -12.73
N PRO A 194 2.63 17.97 -12.16
CA PRO A 194 3.56 18.95 -11.63
C PRO A 194 4.60 18.30 -10.73
N GLN A 195 5.84 18.81 -10.79
CA GLN A 195 6.88 18.40 -9.85
C GLN A 195 6.60 19.07 -8.50
N GLU A 196 6.44 18.27 -7.45
CA GLU A 196 6.26 18.75 -6.08
C GLU A 196 7.61 18.73 -5.38
N GLU A 197 8.03 19.85 -4.80
CA GLU A 197 9.22 19.88 -3.94
C GLU A 197 8.81 19.57 -2.51
N ILE A 198 9.43 18.53 -1.95
CA ILE A 198 9.33 18.17 -0.54
C ILE A 198 10.52 18.78 0.19
N SER A 199 10.23 19.58 1.22
CA SER A 199 11.25 20.21 2.04
C SER A 199 12.07 19.16 2.82
N PRO A 200 13.31 19.47 3.24
CA PRO A 200 14.10 18.55 4.04
C PRO A 200 13.39 18.14 5.35
N LEU A 201 12.61 19.07 5.93
CA LEU A 201 11.79 18.87 7.12
C LEU A 201 10.59 17.95 6.85
N GLU A 202 9.89 18.12 5.74
CA GLU A 202 8.75 17.27 5.35
C GLU A 202 9.19 15.83 5.08
N ASN A 203 10.33 15.65 4.41
CA ASN A 203 10.97 14.35 4.24
C ASN A 203 11.41 13.72 5.58
N ALA A 204 11.88 14.52 6.55
CA ALA A 204 12.19 14.03 7.90
C ALA A 204 10.93 13.55 8.66
N ILE A 205 9.79 14.23 8.47
CA ILE A 205 8.48 13.82 9.03
C ILE A 205 8.02 12.52 8.39
N GLU A 206 8.01 12.41 7.04
CA GLU A 206 7.63 11.16 6.35
C GLU A 206 8.50 9.98 6.82
N MET A 207 9.82 10.19 6.90
CA MET A 207 10.76 9.15 7.35
C MET A 207 10.54 8.72 8.81
N MET A 208 10.20 9.65 9.71
CA MET A 208 9.88 9.31 11.10
C MET A 208 8.54 8.58 11.19
N GLU A 209 7.52 9.01 10.44
CA GLU A 209 6.19 8.37 10.41
C GLU A 209 6.25 6.95 9.86
N VAL A 210 6.88 6.76 8.71
CA VAL A 210 7.11 5.43 8.09
C VAL A 210 7.94 4.53 9.01
N THR A 211 8.80 5.08 9.87
CA THR A 211 9.56 4.31 10.86
C THR A 211 8.69 3.92 12.06
N ASN A 212 7.92 4.85 12.61
CA ASN A 212 6.97 4.61 13.70
C ASN A 212 5.88 3.60 13.31
N GLU A 213 5.37 3.68 12.07
CA GLU A 213 4.46 2.71 11.45
C GLU A 213 5.07 1.30 11.41
N LYS A 214 6.33 1.15 10.98
CA LYS A 214 7.03 -0.14 10.97
C LYS A 214 7.19 -0.75 12.36
N ILE A 215 7.61 0.05 13.36
CA ILE A 215 7.73 -0.45 14.75
C ILE A 215 6.36 -0.93 15.23
N THR A 216 5.32 -0.10 15.07
CA THR A 216 3.95 -0.39 15.54
C THR A 216 3.43 -1.72 14.99
N ASN A 217 3.60 -1.95 13.69
CA ASN A 217 3.06 -3.14 13.04
C ASN A 217 3.88 -4.42 13.36
N ILE A 218 5.20 -4.34 13.49
CA ILE A 218 6.03 -5.50 13.90
C ILE A 218 5.80 -5.85 15.39
N VAL A 219 5.63 -4.85 16.25
CA VAL A 219 5.17 -5.03 17.64
C VAL A 219 3.84 -5.79 17.68
N GLN A 220 2.85 -5.33 16.90
CA GLN A 220 1.54 -5.98 16.85
C GLN A 220 1.58 -7.40 16.26
N GLN A 221 2.38 -7.65 15.22
CA GLN A 221 2.61 -9.00 14.69
C GLN A 221 3.10 -9.95 15.79
N HIS A 222 4.06 -9.53 16.62
CA HIS A 222 4.58 -10.36 17.72
C HIS A 222 3.64 -10.51 18.93
N ILE A 223 2.78 -9.51 19.20
CA ILE A 223 1.72 -9.61 20.22
C ILE A 223 0.68 -10.68 19.82
N TRP A 224 0.40 -10.80 18.52
CA TRP A 224 -0.53 -11.79 17.98
C TRP A 224 0.09 -13.17 17.80
N ASP A 225 1.30 -13.24 17.25
CA ASP A 225 2.05 -14.48 17.04
C ASP A 225 3.42 -14.45 17.74
N ARG A 226 3.47 -15.15 18.88
CA ARG A 226 4.68 -15.32 19.69
C ARG A 226 5.70 -16.27 19.06
N SER A 227 5.34 -17.07 18.04
CA SER A 227 6.27 -17.95 17.34
C SER A 227 7.18 -17.23 16.32
N LEU A 228 6.77 -16.04 15.84
CA LEU A 228 7.53 -15.28 14.84
C LEU A 228 8.99 -15.01 15.26
N PRO A 229 9.99 -15.22 14.38
CA PRO A 229 11.40 -14.97 14.67
C PRO A 229 11.66 -13.53 15.13
N VAL A 230 12.50 -13.35 16.17
CA VAL A 230 12.78 -12.03 16.77
C VAL A 230 13.75 -11.18 15.94
N HIS A 231 14.58 -11.79 15.07
CA HIS A 231 15.64 -11.09 14.34
C HIS A 231 15.21 -9.82 13.57
N PRO A 232 14.06 -9.76 12.86
CA PRO A 232 13.61 -8.53 12.20
C PRO A 232 13.33 -7.39 13.20
N LEU A 233 12.77 -7.71 14.37
CA LEU A 233 12.57 -6.76 15.46
C LEU A 233 13.92 -6.34 16.07
N SER A 234 14.83 -7.28 16.35
CA SER A 234 16.19 -6.97 16.85
C SER A 234 16.93 -5.98 15.96
N MET A 235 16.90 -6.21 14.64
CA MET A 235 17.55 -5.36 13.65
C MET A 235 16.90 -3.96 13.57
N LEU A 236 15.57 -3.89 13.59
CA LEU A 236 14.85 -2.61 13.57
C LEU A 236 15.10 -1.79 14.85
N LEU A 237 15.01 -2.41 16.02
CA LEU A 237 15.27 -1.75 17.30
C LEU A 237 16.71 -1.22 17.35
N ASN A 238 17.71 -2.01 16.96
CA ASN A 238 19.11 -1.58 17.00
C ASN A 238 19.38 -0.41 16.06
N GLY A 239 18.84 -0.44 14.84
CA GLY A 239 19.02 0.64 13.86
C GLY A 239 18.42 1.99 14.27
N ILE A 240 17.54 2.02 15.27
CA ILE A 240 16.86 3.23 15.77
C ILE A 240 17.41 3.66 17.13
N VAL A 241 17.62 2.71 18.05
CA VAL A 241 18.10 2.95 19.42
C VAL A 241 19.61 3.26 19.45
N ASP A 242 20.38 2.69 18.52
CA ASP A 242 21.83 2.88 18.41
C ASP A 242 22.23 3.18 16.94
N PRO A 243 21.87 4.37 16.43
CA PRO A 243 21.98 4.71 15.01
C PRO A 243 23.40 5.15 14.61
N ALA A 244 24.42 4.42 15.08
CA ALA A 244 25.85 4.82 15.05
C ALA A 244 26.43 5.18 13.67
N VAL A 245 25.78 4.79 12.57
CA VAL A 245 26.19 5.12 11.19
C VAL A 245 25.45 6.35 10.63
N MET A 246 24.18 6.54 11.00
CA MET A 246 23.29 7.53 10.35
C MET A 246 22.87 8.69 11.29
N GLY A 247 23.30 8.69 12.56
CA GLY A 247 23.02 9.73 13.58
C GLY A 247 21.58 9.80 14.08
N GLY A 248 20.63 9.20 13.37
CA GLY A 248 19.21 9.16 13.73
C GLY A 248 18.57 10.55 13.80
N TYR A 249 17.54 10.68 14.63
CA TYR A 249 16.79 11.93 14.78
C TYR A 249 17.65 13.14 15.23
N THR A 250 18.84 12.91 15.81
CA THR A 250 19.72 14.00 16.26
C THR A 250 20.22 14.88 15.12
N ASN A 251 20.25 14.38 13.88
CA ASN A 251 20.57 15.18 12.71
C ASN A 251 19.40 16.08 12.29
N TYR A 252 18.16 15.70 12.59
CA TYR A 252 16.99 16.58 12.46
C TYR A 252 16.97 17.66 13.54
N GLU A 253 17.41 17.36 14.78
CA GLU A 253 17.60 18.38 15.82
C GLU A 253 18.59 19.46 15.37
N LYS A 254 19.75 19.04 14.81
CA LYS A 254 20.77 19.95 14.26
C LYS A 254 20.32 20.75 13.04
N ALA A 255 19.39 20.22 12.23
CA ALA A 255 18.89 20.90 11.04
C ALA A 255 17.80 21.93 11.40
N PHE A 256 16.71 21.45 12.00
CA PHE A 256 15.43 22.17 12.03
C PHE A 256 15.08 22.76 13.40
N PHE A 257 15.72 22.30 14.48
CA PHE A 257 15.45 22.79 15.84
C PHE A 257 16.49 23.82 16.31
N THR A 258 17.16 24.49 15.37
CA THR A 258 18.07 25.60 15.67
C THR A 258 17.30 26.91 15.72
N GLU A 259 17.69 27.81 16.63
CA GLU A 259 17.13 29.16 16.73
C GLU A 259 17.19 29.91 15.38
N LYS A 260 18.27 29.68 14.61
CA LYS A 260 18.43 30.23 13.26
C LYS A 260 17.33 29.74 12.31
N TYR A 261 17.10 28.43 12.21
CA TYR A 261 16.05 27.88 11.34
C TYR A 261 14.66 28.38 11.74
N LEU A 262 14.38 28.47 13.04
CA LEU A 262 13.10 28.97 13.57
C LEU A 262 12.85 30.46 13.23
N GLN A 263 13.89 31.27 13.13
CA GLN A 263 13.80 32.67 12.72
C GLN A 263 13.76 32.86 11.19
N GLU A 264 14.42 31.97 10.43
CA GLU A 264 14.44 31.99 8.96
C GLU A 264 13.17 31.37 8.34
N HIS A 265 12.49 30.44 9.03
CA HIS A 265 11.32 29.68 8.55
C HIS A 265 10.15 29.65 9.56
N PRO A 266 9.55 30.80 9.92
CA PRO A 266 8.39 30.84 10.81
C PRO A 266 7.16 30.08 10.29
N GLU A 267 7.05 29.87 8.97
CA GLU A 267 6.00 29.08 8.32
C GLU A 267 6.07 27.57 8.60
N ASP A 268 7.23 27.04 8.98
CA ASP A 268 7.44 25.61 9.23
C ASP A 268 7.15 25.20 10.69
N GLN A 269 6.74 26.13 11.55
CA GLN A 269 6.53 25.90 13.00
C GLN A 269 5.61 24.71 13.32
N ASP A 270 4.48 24.55 12.60
CA ASP A 270 3.56 23.41 12.79
C ASP A 270 4.19 22.08 12.38
N LYS A 271 5.03 22.08 11.33
CA LYS A 271 5.77 20.90 10.85
C LYS A 271 6.88 20.53 11.83
N ILE A 272 7.56 21.52 12.40
CA ILE A 272 8.56 21.36 13.45
C ILE A 272 7.94 20.70 14.69
N GLU A 273 6.76 21.14 15.13
CA GLU A 273 6.07 20.53 16.28
C GLU A 273 5.57 19.11 15.96
N LEU A 274 5.06 18.86 14.75
CA LEU A 274 4.73 17.51 14.29
C LEU A 274 5.95 16.58 14.31
N LEU A 275 7.14 17.05 13.89
CA LEU A 275 8.36 16.24 13.94
C LEU A 275 8.78 15.92 15.38
N LYS A 276 8.69 16.87 16.32
CA LYS A 276 8.90 16.62 17.76
C LYS A 276 7.92 15.58 18.29
N GLN A 277 6.63 15.69 17.92
CA GLN A 277 5.60 14.72 18.30
C GLN A 277 5.95 13.32 17.78
N GLN A 278 6.44 13.19 16.55
CA GLN A 278 6.85 11.89 15.99
C GLN A 278 8.08 11.29 16.69
N ILE A 279 9.05 12.12 17.10
CA ILE A 279 10.19 11.68 17.93
C ILE A 279 9.71 11.18 19.30
N ALA A 280 8.74 11.87 19.92
CA ALA A 280 8.17 11.46 21.20
C ALA A 280 7.28 10.20 21.11
N ILE A 281 6.48 10.04 20.04
CA ILE A 281 5.65 8.84 19.75
C ILE A 281 6.54 7.59 19.65
N GLN A 282 7.77 7.73 19.15
CA GLN A 282 8.70 6.62 18.99
C GLN A 282 9.10 5.97 20.32
N MET A 283 9.14 6.71 21.43
CA MET A 283 9.61 6.19 22.72
C MET A 283 8.74 5.06 23.30
N PRO A 284 7.40 5.19 23.46
CA PRO A 284 6.58 4.08 23.92
C PRO A 284 6.51 2.91 22.92
N LEU A 285 6.68 3.17 21.61
CA LEU A 285 6.76 2.11 20.59
C LEU A 285 8.04 1.28 20.73
N LEU A 286 9.19 1.93 20.91
CA LEU A 286 10.47 1.26 21.20
C LEU A 286 10.43 0.53 22.53
N ALA A 287 9.79 1.09 23.56
CA ALA A 287 9.63 0.42 24.86
C ALA A 287 8.90 -0.92 24.72
N GLU A 288 7.78 -0.95 23.99
CA GLU A 288 7.02 -2.19 23.76
C GLU A 288 7.77 -3.19 22.87
N GLY A 289 8.48 -2.70 21.84
CA GLY A 289 9.36 -3.55 21.04
C GLY A 289 10.49 -4.18 21.86
N ILE A 290 11.16 -3.42 22.73
CA ILE A 290 12.21 -3.95 23.62
C ILE A 290 11.62 -4.91 24.65
N ARG A 291 10.41 -4.65 25.17
CA ARG A 291 9.69 -5.56 26.08
C ARG A 291 9.44 -6.92 25.40
N ILE A 292 8.96 -6.93 24.16
CA ILE A 292 8.75 -8.13 23.35
C ILE A 292 10.07 -8.83 23.01
N HIS A 293 11.14 -8.09 22.75
CA HIS A 293 12.47 -8.65 22.55
C HIS A 293 12.99 -9.36 23.82
N GLY A 294 12.66 -8.83 25.00
CA GLY A 294 12.94 -9.47 26.29
C GLY A 294 12.13 -10.75 26.54
N GLU A 295 10.86 -10.81 26.11
CA GLU A 295 10.05 -12.05 26.16
C GLU A 295 10.65 -13.20 25.33
N LYS A 296 11.43 -12.88 24.29
CA LYS A 296 12.02 -13.85 23.35
C LYS A 296 13.53 -14.05 23.53
N LEU A 297 14.06 -13.73 24.71
CA LEU A 297 15.50 -13.70 24.93
C LEU A 297 16.14 -15.09 24.93
N THR A 298 17.31 -15.18 24.30
CA THR A 298 18.22 -16.33 24.38
C THR A 298 19.58 -15.86 24.89
N GLU A 299 20.40 -16.76 25.45
CA GLU A 299 21.74 -16.38 25.95
C GLU A 299 22.64 -15.79 24.85
N GLN A 300 22.42 -16.13 23.58
CA GLN A 300 23.12 -15.51 22.43
C GLN A 300 22.66 -14.05 22.16
N LEU A 301 21.39 -13.74 22.41
CA LEU A 301 20.80 -12.40 22.20
C LEU A 301 20.92 -11.48 23.42
N LYS A 302 21.32 -12.02 24.58
CA LYS A 302 21.44 -11.32 25.85
C LYS A 302 22.35 -10.09 25.80
N PRO A 303 23.59 -10.14 25.27
CA PRO A 303 24.45 -8.95 25.19
C PRO A 303 23.87 -7.85 24.28
N LEU A 304 23.12 -8.22 23.25
CA LEU A 304 22.42 -7.28 22.37
C LEU A 304 21.23 -6.63 23.10
N HIS A 305 20.42 -7.42 23.81
CA HIS A 305 19.27 -6.92 24.57
C HIS A 305 19.69 -5.98 25.72
N ASP A 306 20.79 -6.30 26.41
CA ASP A 306 21.34 -5.46 27.48
C ASP A 306 21.82 -4.10 26.92
N ARG A 307 22.52 -4.11 25.76
CA ARG A 307 22.91 -2.89 25.03
C ARG A 307 21.69 -2.07 24.61
N LEU A 308 20.72 -2.69 23.93
CA LEU A 308 19.47 -2.05 23.51
C LEU A 308 18.75 -1.39 24.70
N THR A 309 18.65 -2.10 25.83
CA THR A 309 17.98 -1.61 27.03
C THR A 309 18.73 -0.44 27.68
N SER A 310 20.07 -0.43 27.67
CA SER A 310 20.87 0.70 28.18
C SER A 310 20.76 1.93 27.28
N CYS A 311 21.02 1.78 25.99
CA CYS A 311 20.93 2.87 25.01
C CYS A 311 19.50 3.45 24.96
N PHE A 312 18.47 2.61 25.01
CA PHE A 312 17.08 3.08 25.07
C PHE A 312 16.76 3.86 26.35
N ARG A 313 17.33 3.49 27.51
CA ARG A 313 17.13 4.21 28.77
C ARG A 313 17.66 5.65 28.69
N GLU A 314 18.81 5.85 28.05
CA GLU A 314 19.43 7.16 27.83
C GLU A 314 18.66 7.97 26.78
N LEU A 315 18.36 7.35 25.63
CA LEU A 315 17.53 7.92 24.56
C LEU A 315 16.18 8.41 25.08
N LYS A 316 15.45 7.55 25.79
CA LYS A 316 14.15 7.87 26.37
C LYS A 316 14.24 9.04 27.35
N LYS A 317 15.23 9.03 28.25
CA LYS A 317 15.45 10.13 29.22
C LYS A 317 15.77 11.47 28.53
N LYS A 318 16.47 11.46 27.39
CA LYS A 318 16.70 12.66 26.57
C LYS A 318 15.41 13.15 25.91
N VAL A 319 14.70 12.26 25.21
CA VAL A 319 13.47 12.59 24.47
C VAL A 319 12.34 13.06 25.41
N GLU A 320 12.07 12.36 26.51
CA GLU A 320 11.02 12.76 27.47
C GLU A 320 11.31 14.11 28.13
N LYS A 321 12.59 14.49 28.29
CA LYS A 321 12.99 15.80 28.82
C LYS A 321 12.81 16.93 27.80
N GLN A 322 13.04 16.68 26.51
CA GLN A 322 12.98 17.69 25.44
C GLN A 322 11.59 17.85 24.82
N TYR A 323 10.84 16.75 24.68
CA TYR A 323 9.62 16.66 23.87
C TYR A 323 8.41 16.14 24.66
N GLY A 324 8.57 15.94 25.97
CA GLY A 324 7.51 15.46 26.86
C GLY A 324 7.24 13.96 26.75
N VAL A 325 6.28 13.48 27.54
CA VAL A 325 5.88 12.07 27.57
C VAL A 325 4.64 11.88 26.69
N ILE A 326 4.71 10.90 25.79
CA ILE A 326 3.55 10.42 25.01
C ILE A 326 3.17 9.03 25.51
N THR A 327 1.87 8.81 25.65
CA THR A 327 1.30 7.50 26.01
C THR A 327 0.55 6.90 24.83
N LEU A 328 0.56 5.56 24.76
CA LEU A 328 -0.19 4.78 23.78
C LEU A 328 -1.39 4.12 24.46
N PRO A 329 -2.55 4.01 23.78
CA PRO A 329 -3.72 3.35 24.34
C PRO A 329 -3.47 1.84 24.46
N PRO A 330 -4.06 1.16 25.48
CA PRO A 330 -3.82 -0.27 25.71
C PRO A 330 -4.20 -1.20 24.54
N SER A 331 -4.97 -0.73 23.56
CA SER A 331 -5.22 -1.46 22.30
C SER A 331 -3.96 -1.66 21.43
N LEU A 332 -2.88 -0.90 21.67
CA LEU A 332 -1.61 -1.02 20.97
C LEU A 332 -0.57 -1.88 21.71
N THR A 333 -0.84 -2.28 22.95
CA THR A 333 0.08 -3.08 23.80
C THR A 333 -0.53 -4.40 24.27
N GLU A 334 -1.86 -4.54 24.29
CA GLU A 334 -2.54 -5.75 24.80
C GLU A 334 -3.22 -6.56 23.69
N ARG A 335 -3.07 -7.89 23.73
CA ARG A 335 -3.78 -8.82 22.83
C ARG A 335 -5.26 -8.94 23.21
N LYS A 336 -6.10 -8.04 22.70
CA LYS A 336 -7.55 -8.10 22.91
C LYS A 336 -8.23 -8.96 21.83
N PRO A 337 -8.87 -10.10 22.18
CA PRO A 337 -9.67 -10.85 21.22
C PRO A 337 -10.86 -10.01 20.79
N SER A 338 -11.16 -9.97 19.49
CA SER A 338 -12.31 -9.20 19.00
C SER A 338 -13.63 -9.84 19.45
N ARG A 339 -14.64 -9.02 19.76
CA ARG A 339 -15.97 -9.49 20.19
C ARG A 339 -16.65 -10.42 19.17
N SER A 340 -16.22 -10.37 17.91
CA SER A 340 -16.73 -11.20 16.80
C SER A 340 -15.93 -12.49 16.57
N GLY A 341 -14.96 -12.82 17.44
CA GLY A 341 -14.07 -13.98 17.26
C GLY A 341 -13.09 -13.88 16.08
N SER A 342 -13.04 -12.74 15.38
CA SER A 342 -12.12 -12.52 14.28
C SER A 342 -10.68 -12.53 14.78
N VAL A 343 -9.86 -13.39 14.18
CA VAL A 343 -8.47 -13.69 14.55
C VAL A 343 -7.46 -12.95 13.66
N VAL A 344 -7.86 -11.84 13.04
CA VAL A 344 -7.04 -11.14 12.04
C VAL A 344 -6.57 -9.79 12.54
N LEU A 345 -5.25 -9.64 12.69
CA LEU A 345 -4.58 -8.39 13.03
C LEU A 345 -4.73 -7.35 11.89
N PRO A 346 -5.27 -6.16 12.16
CA PRO A 346 -5.25 -5.06 11.20
C PRO A 346 -3.91 -4.32 11.18
N TYR A 347 -3.58 -3.70 10.06
CA TYR A 347 -2.45 -2.80 9.93
C TYR A 347 -2.79 -1.41 10.47
N ILE A 348 -1.84 -0.80 11.17
CA ILE A 348 -1.97 0.54 11.74
C ILE A 348 -1.16 1.51 10.89
N MET A 349 -1.85 2.36 10.14
CA MET A 349 -1.24 3.46 9.36
C MET A 349 -0.76 4.58 10.28
N SER A 350 0.24 5.34 9.85
CA SER A 350 0.78 6.55 10.51
C SER A 350 -0.32 7.55 10.87
N SER A 351 -1.29 7.73 9.98
CA SER A 351 -2.45 8.60 10.23
C SER A 351 -3.37 8.11 11.36
N THR A 352 -3.46 6.80 11.57
CA THR A 352 -4.18 6.19 12.69
C THR A 352 -3.36 6.24 13.98
N LEU A 353 -2.04 6.00 13.90
CA LEU A 353 -1.12 6.14 15.03
C LEU A 353 -1.16 7.56 15.62
N ARG A 354 -1.07 8.61 14.80
CA ARG A 354 -1.20 10.03 15.22
C ARG A 354 -2.50 10.33 15.97
N ARG A 355 -3.62 9.70 15.57
CA ARG A 355 -4.93 9.87 16.24
C ARG A 355 -5.08 9.07 17.54
N LEU A 356 -4.19 8.10 17.79
CA LEU A 356 -4.20 7.25 18.98
C LEU A 356 -3.22 7.71 20.05
N SER A 357 -2.11 8.34 19.68
CA SER A 357 -1.13 8.93 20.60
C SER A 357 -1.68 10.13 21.37
N VAL A 358 -1.48 10.17 22.68
CA VAL A 358 -1.83 11.33 23.54
C VAL A 358 -0.59 11.90 24.20
N THR A 359 -0.35 13.20 24.00
CA THR A 359 0.74 13.95 24.63
C THR A 359 0.33 14.37 26.05
N SER A 360 0.98 13.79 27.05
CA SER A 360 0.84 14.18 28.45
C SER A 360 1.94 15.18 28.82
N VAL A 361 1.66 16.47 28.62
CA VAL A 361 2.46 17.53 29.26
C VAL A 361 2.18 17.54 30.76
N ALA A 362 3.24 17.60 31.57
CA ALA A 362 3.14 17.55 33.04
C ALA A 362 2.75 18.91 33.64
N SER A 363 1.63 19.47 33.19
CA SER A 363 1.03 20.68 33.75
C SER A 363 0.28 20.36 35.04
N SER A 364 0.77 20.86 36.18
CA SER A 364 0.26 20.52 37.51
C SER A 364 -1.03 21.26 37.89
N VAL A 365 -2.14 20.98 37.19
CA VAL A 365 -3.52 21.34 37.59
C VAL A 365 -4.52 20.27 37.14
N VAL A 366 -5.56 20.06 37.95
CA VAL A 366 -6.61 19.05 37.72
C VAL A 366 -7.60 19.52 36.65
N SER A 367 -7.92 18.66 35.68
CA SER A 367 -9.22 18.63 34.98
C SER A 367 -9.49 17.25 34.35
N THR A 368 -10.77 16.92 34.21
CA THR A 368 -11.27 15.55 33.97
C THR A 368 -11.42 15.19 32.50
N SER A 369 -11.00 13.98 32.11
CA SER A 369 -11.32 13.37 30.82
C SER A 369 -12.77 12.85 30.79
N SER A 370 -13.66 13.59 30.12
CA SER A 370 -15.03 13.15 29.84
C SER A 370 -15.06 12.11 28.72
N THR A 371 -15.21 10.83 29.07
CA THR A 371 -15.42 9.76 28.08
C THR A 371 -16.88 9.71 27.64
N SER A 372 -17.20 10.27 26.46
CA SER A 372 -18.52 10.14 25.84
C SER A 372 -18.70 8.75 25.20
N SER A 373 -19.40 7.86 25.91
CA SER A 373 -19.72 6.50 25.46
C SER A 373 -21.19 6.36 25.04
N ASP A 374 -21.57 6.92 23.90
CA ASP A 374 -22.95 6.82 23.40
C ASP A 374 -23.25 5.47 22.76
N SER A 375 -23.94 4.60 23.52
CA SER A 375 -24.66 3.44 22.96
C SER A 375 -25.75 2.91 23.91
N THR A 376 -26.94 3.50 23.86
CA THR A 376 -28.18 2.82 24.27
C THR A 376 -29.34 3.17 23.34
N SER A 377 -30.28 2.23 23.22
CA SER A 377 -31.54 2.39 22.48
C SER A 377 -32.64 2.80 23.46
N SER A 378 -33.53 3.70 23.01
CA SER A 378 -34.79 4.00 23.67
C SER A 378 -35.92 4.07 22.64
N ARG A 379 -36.87 3.13 22.73
CA ARG A 379 -38.23 3.32 22.22
C ARG A 379 -38.99 4.28 23.15
N PRO A 380 -40.14 4.81 22.73
CA PRO A 380 -41.36 4.17 23.19
C PRO A 380 -42.38 3.93 22.06
N GLY A 381 -43.46 3.23 22.38
CA GLY A 381 -44.68 3.17 21.60
C GLY A 381 -45.87 2.94 22.53
N SER A 382 -47.02 3.55 22.23
CA SER A 382 -48.32 3.25 22.84
C SER A 382 -49.44 3.78 21.94
N ASP A 383 -50.50 3.00 21.84
CA ASP A 383 -51.62 3.08 20.89
C ASP A 383 -52.50 4.35 20.99
N GLY A 384 -53.28 4.65 19.93
CA GLY A 384 -54.07 5.91 19.87
C GLY A 384 -55.19 6.07 18.82
N SER A 385 -55.67 5.01 18.17
CA SER A 385 -57.01 4.87 17.51
C SER A 385 -57.60 5.92 16.51
N ILE A 386 -58.09 5.40 15.36
CA ILE A 386 -59.39 5.73 14.71
C ILE A 386 -59.56 7.12 14.03
N LEU A 387 -59.36 7.20 12.69
CA LEU A 387 -60.44 7.27 11.65
C LEU A 387 -59.88 7.47 10.23
N GLU A 388 -60.56 6.90 9.23
CA GLU A 388 -60.45 7.27 7.80
C GLU A 388 -61.50 8.37 7.48
N PRO A 389 -61.43 9.07 6.33
CA PRO A 389 -62.37 8.68 5.27
C PRO A 389 -61.84 8.76 3.83
N LEU A 390 -62.43 7.90 3.00
CA LEU A 390 -62.35 7.80 1.54
C LEU A 390 -62.66 9.09 0.77
N LEU A 391 -62.14 9.17 -0.47
CA LEU A 391 -62.75 9.63 -1.75
C LEU A 391 -61.61 10.04 -2.72
N GLU A 392 -61.65 9.88 -4.06
CA GLU A 392 -62.26 8.88 -4.96
C GLU A 392 -61.72 9.12 -6.40
N ARG A 393 -62.15 8.31 -7.39
CA ARG A 393 -62.19 8.61 -8.86
C ARG A 393 -60.81 8.76 -9.58
N ARG A 394 -60.32 7.78 -10.37
CA ARG A 394 -60.73 7.30 -11.72
C ARG A 394 -60.61 8.33 -12.88
N THR A 395 -59.70 8.07 -13.83
CA THR A 395 -59.88 7.81 -15.30
C THR A 395 -58.48 7.74 -15.95
N SER A 396 -58.01 6.82 -16.83
CA SER A 396 -58.52 5.74 -17.72
C SER A 396 -58.44 6.05 -19.22
N ALA A 397 -58.17 5.01 -20.03
CA ALA A 397 -57.88 4.98 -21.50
C ALA A 397 -56.45 5.44 -21.88
N SER A 398 -55.62 4.76 -22.69
CA SER A 398 -55.71 3.63 -23.66
C SER A 398 -55.94 4.00 -25.14
N SER A 399 -54.96 3.68 -26.00
CA SER A 399 -55.14 3.49 -27.45
C SER A 399 -54.05 2.58 -28.07
N ARG A 400 -54.51 1.69 -28.97
CA ARG A 400 -53.84 0.68 -29.83
C ARG A 400 -54.96 0.09 -30.73
N PRO A 401 -54.71 -0.66 -31.84
CA PRO A 401 -53.45 -1.09 -32.45
C PRO A 401 -53.43 -0.78 -33.99
N GLU A 402 -53.21 -1.81 -34.84
CA GLU A 402 -53.27 -1.91 -36.31
C GLU A 402 -52.09 -1.35 -37.17
N ASP A 403 -51.66 -2.00 -38.27
CA ASP A 403 -51.53 -3.46 -38.52
C ASP A 403 -50.52 -3.81 -39.66
N VAL A 404 -50.37 -5.11 -39.98
CA VAL A 404 -49.30 -5.76 -40.79
C VAL A 404 -49.84 -6.29 -42.15
N PRO A 405 -49.06 -6.33 -43.26
CA PRO A 405 -48.69 -7.66 -43.85
C PRO A 405 -47.35 -7.79 -44.62
N MET A 406 -46.56 -8.78 -44.19
CA MET A 406 -45.77 -9.83 -44.89
C MET A 406 -45.32 -9.73 -46.38
N LYS A 407 -44.15 -10.36 -46.65
CA LYS A 407 -44.07 -11.53 -47.57
C LYS A 407 -42.87 -12.48 -47.31
N GLU A 408 -43.06 -13.76 -47.61
CA GLU A 408 -42.10 -14.89 -47.61
C GLU A 408 -41.49 -15.07 -49.03
N ASP A 409 -40.60 -16.01 -49.43
CA ASP A 409 -40.13 -17.36 -48.99
C ASP A 409 -38.57 -17.43 -49.06
N GLY A 410 -37.77 -18.40 -48.55
CA GLY A 410 -37.76 -19.88 -48.63
C GLY A 410 -36.57 -20.35 -49.52
N ASP A 411 -35.94 -21.54 -49.45
CA ASP A 411 -35.97 -22.70 -48.53
C ASP A 411 -34.71 -23.61 -48.75
N ASN A 412 -34.39 -24.51 -47.80
CA ASN A 412 -33.72 -25.83 -47.96
C ASN A 412 -32.29 -26.02 -48.56
N ARG A 413 -31.29 -26.46 -47.75
CA ARG A 413 -30.71 -27.85 -47.77
C ARG A 413 -29.34 -28.07 -47.07
N ILE A 414 -29.33 -29.05 -46.15
CA ILE A 414 -28.39 -30.19 -45.96
C ILE A 414 -26.91 -30.06 -46.42
N SER A 415 -25.96 -30.28 -45.49
CA SER A 415 -24.73 -31.05 -45.74
C SER A 415 -24.12 -31.65 -44.45
N LYS A 416 -23.31 -32.72 -44.57
CA LYS A 416 -22.75 -33.52 -43.44
C LYS A 416 -21.24 -33.30 -43.32
N GLY A 417 -20.70 -33.26 -42.09
CA GLY A 417 -19.25 -33.23 -41.83
C GLY A 417 -18.84 -33.98 -40.55
N LYS A 418 -17.95 -34.97 -40.67
CA LYS A 418 -17.43 -35.78 -39.54
C LYS A 418 -16.00 -35.37 -39.17
N ARG A 419 -15.69 -35.23 -37.88
CA ARG A 419 -14.39 -35.55 -37.23
C ARG A 419 -14.65 -35.68 -35.72
N LYS A 420 -14.78 -36.88 -35.14
CA LYS A 420 -13.83 -38.01 -34.98
C LYS A 420 -12.89 -37.76 -33.79
N GLU A 421 -13.25 -38.37 -32.66
CA GLU A 421 -12.45 -38.48 -31.44
C GLU A 421 -11.17 -39.31 -31.66
N TRP A 422 -10.24 -39.25 -30.70
CA TRP A 422 -9.14 -40.20 -30.56
C TRP A 422 -8.96 -40.59 -29.09
N SER A 423 -9.38 -41.80 -28.73
CA SER A 423 -9.24 -42.38 -27.39
C SER A 423 -9.07 -43.90 -27.46
N ILE A 424 -7.83 -44.37 -27.30
CA ILE A 424 -7.34 -45.76 -27.25
C ILE A 424 -5.84 -45.69 -26.89
N SER A 425 -5.21 -46.59 -26.16
CA SER A 425 -5.63 -47.42 -25.02
C SER A 425 -4.38 -48.06 -24.38
N LYS A 426 -4.52 -48.59 -23.16
CA LYS A 426 -3.60 -49.45 -22.36
C LYS A 426 -2.73 -50.41 -23.21
N SER A 427 -1.45 -50.69 -22.92
CA SER A 427 -0.84 -51.38 -21.75
C SER A 427 0.71 -51.32 -21.85
N GLN A 428 1.62 -51.85 -21.00
CA GLN A 428 1.69 -52.63 -19.72
C GLN A 428 3.07 -52.32 -19.05
N VAL A 429 3.29 -52.36 -17.72
CA VAL A 429 3.76 -53.47 -16.82
C VAL A 429 5.17 -54.03 -17.12
N ILE A 430 5.90 -54.43 -16.05
CA ILE A 430 7.35 -54.77 -15.95
C ILE A 430 8.21 -53.49 -15.85
N VAL A 431 8.92 -53.12 -14.78
CA VAL A 431 9.44 -53.78 -13.55
C VAL A 431 10.62 -54.73 -13.74
N GLU A 432 11.83 -54.19 -13.60
CA GLU A 432 12.98 -54.93 -13.10
C GLU A 432 13.90 -53.98 -12.27
N ARG A 433 14.77 -54.55 -11.44
CA ARG A 433 15.73 -53.83 -10.57
C ARG A 433 17.15 -54.13 -11.06
N GLU A 434 18.04 -53.15 -10.93
CA GLU A 434 19.19 -53.23 -10.02
C GLU A 434 19.51 -51.83 -9.47
#